data_AF-A0A2T4WM67-F1
#
_entry.id   AF-A0A2T4WM67-F1
#
_cell.length_a   1.000
_cell.length_b   1.000
_cell.length_c   1.000
_cell.angle_alpha   90.00
_cell.angle_beta   90.00
_cell.angle_gamma   90.00
#
_symmetry.space_group_name_H-M   'P 1'
#
loop_
_entity.id
_entity.type
_entity.pdbx_description
1 polymer ?
#
loop_
_entity_poly.entity_id
_entity_poly.type
_entity_poly.pdbx_seq_one_letter_code
_entity_poly.pdbx_strand_id
1 'polypeptide(L)'
;MQSTFIVLVILNSIGMLALFVRKSGLQLQYLQLKNKAQVGKIKDFLFFNLQDAEARAIRLQAFLLFPMLYPVTLDEEREELNEIKSKVKRTHIGIYLSLILFIILAVYSEKVFPS
;
A
#
# COMPACT_ATOMS: atom_id res chain seq x y z
N MET A 1 -10.18 11.11 -27.22
CA MET A 1 -10.56 9.96 -26.37
C MET A 1 -9.37 9.11 -25.94
N GLN A 2 -8.44 8.77 -26.84
CA GLN A 2 -7.22 8.01 -26.50
C GLN A 2 -6.35 8.68 -25.43
N SER A 3 -6.08 9.98 -25.55
CA SER A 3 -5.28 10.71 -24.55
C SER A 3 -5.92 10.71 -23.16
N THR A 4 -7.24 10.87 -23.08
CA THR A 4 -7.99 10.81 -21.81
C THR A 4 -7.88 9.42 -21.17
N PHE A 5 -8.00 8.36 -21.97
CA PHE A 5 -7.82 6.98 -21.50
C PHE A 5 -6.41 6.77 -20.93
N ILE A 6 -5.37 7.18 -21.68
CA ILE A 6 -3.97 7.07 -21.23
C ILE A 6 -3.76 7.81 -19.91
N VAL A 7 -4.28 9.04 -19.78
CA VAL A 7 -4.18 9.81 -18.55
C VAL A 7 -4.86 9.09 -17.38
N LEU A 8 -6.04 8.51 -17.56
CA LEU A 8 -6.74 7.76 -16.52
C LEU A 8 -5.94 6.53 -16.06
N VAL A 9 -5.34 5.78 -16.99
CA VAL A 9 -4.50 4.62 -16.68
C VAL A 9 -3.26 5.04 -15.89
N ILE A 10 -2.59 6.13 -16.30
CA ILE A 10 -1.41 6.66 -15.62
C ILE A 10 -1.78 7.11 -14.21
N LEU A 11 -2.87 7.87 -14.04
CA LEU A 11 -3.32 8.33 -12.73
C LEU A 11 -3.70 7.17 -11.80
N ASN A 12 -4.40 6.15 -12.33
CA ASN A 12 -4.71 4.94 -11.57
C ASN A 12 -3.42 4.20 -11.14
N SER A 13 -2.46 4.06 -12.05
CA SER A 13 -1.17 3.40 -11.77
C SER A 13 -0.37 4.12 -10.68
N ILE A 14 -0.26 5.45 -10.77
CA ILE A 14 0.39 6.29 -9.75
C ILE A 14 -0.37 6.20 -8.42
N GLY A 15 -1.70 6.26 -8.45
CA GLY A 15 -2.54 6.10 -7.27
C GLY A 15 -2.35 4.75 -6.59
N MET A 16 -2.26 3.67 -7.37
CA MET A 16 -2.00 2.32 -6.88
C MET A 16 -0.63 2.23 -6.22
N LEU A 17 0.43 2.75 -6.86
CA LEU A 17 1.77 2.82 -6.27
C LEU A 17 1.78 3.61 -4.95
N ALA A 18 1.10 4.75 -4.89
CA ALA A 18 0.98 5.55 -3.67
C ALA A 18 0.27 4.79 -2.55
N LEU A 19 -0.77 4.01 -2.87
CA LEU A 19 -1.45 3.14 -1.90
C LEU A 19 -0.55 2.02 -1.39
N PHE A 20 0.26 1.39 -2.25
CA PHE A 20 1.24 0.40 -1.83
C PHE A 20 2.31 0.99 -0.91
N VAL A 21 2.86 2.16 -1.25
CA VAL A 21 3.81 2.88 -0.39
C VAL A 21 3.19 3.20 0.96
N ARG A 22 1.95 3.70 0.96
CA ARG A 22 1.19 3.98 2.18
C ARG A 22 1.01 2.72 3.03
N LYS A 23 0.59 1.60 2.42
CA LYS A 23 0.45 0.30 3.10
C LYS A 23 1.75 -0.08 3.80
N SER A 24 2.85 -0.08 3.06
CA SER A 24 4.15 -0.50 3.58
C SER A 24 4.68 0.44 4.67
N GLY A 25 4.46 1.75 4.54
CA GLY A 25 4.81 2.72 5.57
C GLY A 25 3.99 2.56 6.85
N LEU A 26 2.69 2.29 6.74
CA LEU A 26 1.84 1.98 7.91
C LEU A 26 2.30 0.69 8.59
N GLN A 27 2.70 -0.32 7.82
CA GLN A 27 3.22 -1.57 8.36
C GLN A 27 4.57 -1.39 9.06
N LEU A 28 5.42 -0.48 8.58
CA LEU A 28 6.66 -0.12 9.24
C LEU A 28 6.39 0.59 10.57
N GLN A 29 5.46 1.56 10.57
CA GLN A 29 5.02 2.23 11.80
C GLN A 29 4.44 1.24 12.81
N TYR A 30 3.68 0.24 12.34
CA TYR A 30 3.17 -0.83 13.19
C TYR A 30 4.30 -1.60 13.88
N LEU A 31 5.32 -2.04 13.13
CA LEU A 31 6.46 -2.75 13.70
C LEU A 31 7.25 -1.88 14.68
N GLN A 32 7.48 -0.62 14.35
CA GLN A 32 8.14 0.33 15.23
C GLN A 32 7.37 0.48 16.54
N LEU A 33 6.06 0.68 16.46
CA LEU A 33 5.20 0.84 17.62
C LEU A 33 5.13 -0.43 18.48
N LYS A 34 5.06 -1.60 17.84
CA LYS A 34 5.07 -2.91 18.51
C LYS A 34 6.38 -3.14 19.25
N ASN A 35 7.51 -2.73 18.65
CA ASN A 35 8.85 -2.85 19.23
C ASN A 35 9.19 -1.71 20.20
N LYS A 36 8.22 -0.83 20.55
CA LYS A 36 8.43 0.36 21.40
C LYS A 36 9.50 1.31 20.87
N ALA A 37 9.75 1.28 19.57
CA ALA A 37 10.64 2.21 18.89
C ALA A 37 9.89 3.51 18.52
N GLN A 38 10.66 4.56 18.20
CA GLN A 38 10.09 5.81 17.72
C GLN A 38 9.37 5.59 16.39
N VAL A 39 8.10 6.02 16.32
CA VAL A 39 7.29 5.90 15.11
C VAL A 39 7.72 6.98 14.11
N GLY A 40 8.14 6.54 12.93
CA GLY A 40 8.53 7.42 11.83
C GLY A 40 7.35 7.88 10.97
N LYS A 41 7.65 8.42 9.79
CA LYS A 41 6.68 8.82 8.76
C LYS A 41 6.53 7.72 7.72
N ILE A 42 5.39 7.68 7.02
CA ILE A 42 5.14 6.72 5.91
C ILE A 42 6.25 6.75 4.86
N LYS A 43 6.75 7.96 4.52
CA LYS A 43 7.80 8.14 3.52
C LYS A 43 9.13 7.47 3.91
N ASP A 44 9.37 7.23 5.19
CA ASP A 44 10.60 6.63 5.70
C ASP A 44 10.72 5.17 5.24
N PHE A 45 9.63 4.55 4.81
CA PHE A 45 9.69 3.26 4.12
C PHE A 45 10.50 3.35 2.81
N LEU A 46 10.34 4.42 2.04
CA LEU A 46 11.06 4.64 0.77
C LEU A 46 12.42 5.30 0.97
N PHE A 47 12.50 6.31 1.83
CA PHE A 47 13.72 7.10 2.01
C PHE A 47 14.53 6.54 3.18
N PHE A 48 15.51 5.68 2.85
CA PHE A 48 16.39 5.07 3.84
C PHE A 48 17.75 4.73 3.26
N ASN A 49 18.72 4.44 4.12
CA ASN A 49 20.03 3.99 3.68
C ASN A 49 19.97 2.51 3.25
N LEU A 50 20.14 2.25 1.95
CA LEU A 50 20.14 0.89 1.39
C LEU A 50 21.36 0.06 1.80
N GLN A 51 22.45 0.69 2.27
CA GLN A 51 23.64 -0.01 2.75
C GLN A 51 23.44 -0.58 4.16
N ASP A 52 22.45 -0.09 4.90
CA ASP A 52 22.09 -0.58 6.22
C ASP A 52 21.28 -1.89 6.10
N ALA A 53 21.87 -3.00 6.56
CA ALA A 53 21.26 -4.31 6.48
C ALA A 53 20.05 -4.45 7.41
N GLU A 54 20.09 -3.84 8.59
CA GLU A 54 18.99 -3.88 9.57
C GLU A 54 17.80 -3.08 9.05
N ALA A 55 18.06 -1.89 8.51
CA ALA A 55 17.04 -1.05 7.87
C ALA A 55 16.32 -1.75 6.71
N ARG A 56 17.04 -2.56 5.92
CA ARG A 56 16.43 -3.38 4.87
C ARG A 56 15.59 -4.51 5.44
N ALA A 57 16.11 -5.23 6.43
CA ALA A 57 15.43 -6.36 7.04
C ALA A 57 14.09 -5.96 7.66
N ILE A 58 14.04 -4.87 8.43
CA ILE A 58 12.80 -4.39 9.06
C ILE A 58 11.76 -3.93 8.02
N ARG A 59 12.21 -3.35 6.89
CA ARG A 59 11.31 -2.95 5.80
C ARG A 59 10.74 -4.15 5.06
N LEU A 60 11.53 -5.20 4.87
CA LEU A 60 11.04 -6.45 4.29
C LEU A 60 10.00 -7.10 5.21
N GLN A 61 10.27 -7.16 6.52
CA GLN A 61 9.30 -7.65 7.50
C GLN A 61 8.02 -6.82 7.51
N ALA A 62 8.15 -5.49 7.46
CA ALA A 62 7.00 -4.59 7.39
C ALA A 62 6.17 -4.86 6.14
N PHE A 63 6.81 -4.95 4.97
CA PHE A 63 6.13 -5.17 3.69
C PHE A 63 5.30 -6.46 3.65
N LEU A 64 5.83 -7.52 4.26
CA LEU A 64 5.20 -8.85 4.33
C LEU A 64 4.11 -8.93 5.40
N LEU A 65 4.04 -7.99 6.33
CA LEU A 65 2.99 -7.93 7.33
C LEU A 65 1.63 -7.69 6.66
N PHE A 66 0.54 -8.19 7.26
CA PHE A 66 -0.84 -8.04 6.78
C PHE A 66 -0.95 -8.30 5.26
N PRO A 67 -0.75 -9.55 4.81
CA PRO A 67 -0.87 -9.88 3.40
C PRO A 67 -2.26 -9.48 2.89
N MET A 68 -2.30 -8.96 1.66
CA MET A 68 -3.57 -8.67 1.01
C MET A 68 -4.38 -9.96 0.85
N LEU A 69 -5.70 -9.81 0.75
CA LEU A 69 -6.70 -10.88 0.68
C LEU A 69 -6.87 -11.70 1.98
N TYR A 70 -6.07 -11.44 3.01
CA TYR A 70 -6.26 -11.98 4.35
C TYR A 70 -6.93 -10.96 5.29
N PRO A 71 -7.66 -11.43 6.32
CA PRO A 71 -8.25 -10.54 7.30
C PRO A 71 -7.16 -9.82 8.11
N VAL A 72 -7.39 -8.53 8.37
CA VAL A 72 -6.62 -7.75 9.34
C VAL A 72 -7.45 -7.71 10.63
N THR A 73 -7.10 -8.53 11.61
CA THR A 73 -7.80 -8.61 12.90
C THR A 73 -7.49 -7.39 13.78
N LEU A 74 -8.50 -6.83 14.43
CA LEU A 74 -8.38 -5.67 15.33
C LEU A 74 -8.49 -6.14 16.79
N ASP A 75 -7.50 -6.89 17.21
CA ASP A 75 -7.45 -7.66 18.45
C ASP A 75 -6.21 -7.33 19.31
N GLU A 76 -5.52 -6.23 19.00
CA GLU A 76 -4.38 -5.81 19.80
C GLU A 76 -4.83 -5.20 21.13
N GLU A 77 -4.09 -5.48 22.21
CA GLU A 77 -4.34 -4.88 23.53
C GLU A 77 -4.15 -3.35 23.50
N ARG A 78 -3.25 -2.87 22.66
CA ARG A 78 -2.97 -1.44 22.49
C ARG A 78 -3.81 -0.85 21.37
N GLU A 79 -4.65 0.11 21.72
CA GLU A 79 -5.55 0.80 20.78
C GLU A 79 -4.80 1.43 19.60
N GLU A 80 -3.62 2.03 19.84
CA GLU A 80 -2.78 2.63 18.80
C GLU A 80 -2.37 1.63 17.70
N LEU A 81 -2.15 0.35 18.04
CA LEU A 81 -1.85 -0.69 17.06
C LEU A 81 -3.08 -1.02 16.21
N ASN A 82 -4.26 -1.08 16.84
CA ASN A 82 -5.54 -1.28 16.14
C ASN A 82 -5.87 -0.11 15.21
N GLU A 83 -5.52 1.13 15.57
CA GLU A 83 -5.65 2.27 14.67
C GLU A 83 -4.83 2.10 13.39
N ILE A 84 -3.57 1.65 13.53
CA ILE A 84 -2.71 1.41 12.38
C ILE A 84 -3.28 0.26 11.54
N LYS A 85 -3.69 -0.85 12.15
CA LYS A 85 -4.34 -1.97 11.45
C LYS A 85 -5.60 -1.52 10.69
N SER A 86 -6.42 -0.64 11.28
CA SER A 86 -7.59 -0.05 10.62
C SER A 86 -7.21 0.79 9.40
N LYS A 87 -6.15 1.61 9.49
CA LYS A 87 -5.60 2.37 8.35
C LYS A 87 -5.06 1.44 7.25
N VAL A 88 -4.41 0.33 7.61
CA VAL A 88 -3.96 -0.70 6.64
C VAL A 88 -5.17 -1.33 5.95
N LYS A 89 -6.20 -1.73 6.70
CA LYS A 89 -7.44 -2.30 6.14
C LYS A 89 -8.11 -1.36 5.13
N ARG A 90 -8.24 -0.07 5.45
CA ARG A 90 -8.75 0.94 4.52
C ARG A 90 -7.87 1.09 3.28
N THR A 91 -6.55 0.98 3.44
CA THR A 91 -5.60 1.03 2.32
C THR A 91 -5.75 -0.19 1.41
N HIS A 92 -5.96 -1.39 1.95
CA HIS A 92 -6.26 -2.59 1.16
C HIS A 92 -7.53 -2.40 0.32
N ILE A 93 -8.60 -1.86 0.90
CA ILE A 93 -9.83 -1.55 0.16
C ILE A 93 -9.52 -0.61 -1.01
N GLY A 94 -8.73 0.45 -0.78
CA GLY A 94 -8.30 1.35 -1.85
C GLY A 94 -7.52 0.64 -2.96
N ILE A 95 -6.61 -0.27 -2.61
CA ILE A 95 -5.85 -1.07 -3.60
C ILE A 95 -6.80 -1.95 -4.41
N TYR A 96 -7.76 -2.62 -3.77
CA TYR A 96 -8.74 -3.47 -4.46
C TYR A 96 -9.60 -2.65 -5.44
N LEU A 97 -10.07 -1.47 -5.03
CA LEU A 97 -10.81 -0.58 -5.92
C LEU A 97 -9.96 -0.12 -7.11
N SER A 98 -8.68 0.19 -6.87
CA SER A 98 -7.75 0.56 -7.94
C SER A 98 -7.55 -0.57 -8.94
N LEU A 99 -7.40 -1.81 -8.46
CA LEU A 99 -7.26 -3.00 -9.29
C LEU A 99 -8.53 -3.28 -10.11
N ILE A 100 -9.71 -3.18 -9.50
CA ILE A 100 -10.99 -3.31 -10.21
C ILE A 100 -11.08 -2.26 -11.32
N LEU A 101 -10.76 -1.00 -11.03
CA LEU A 101 -10.76 0.06 -12.04
C LEU A 101 -9.75 -0.23 -13.16
N PHE A 102 -8.57 -0.73 -12.83
CA PHE A 102 -7.55 -1.10 -13.81
C PHE A 102 -8.05 -2.21 -14.76
N ILE A 103 -8.70 -3.25 -14.22
CA ILE A 103 -9.31 -4.33 -15.00
C ILE A 103 -10.42 -3.79 -15.92
N ILE A 104 -11.28 -2.91 -15.41
CA ILE A 104 -12.34 -2.27 -16.21
C ILE A 104 -11.73 -1.48 -17.37
N LEU A 105 -10.68 -0.69 -17.11
CA LEU A 105 -9.99 0.08 -18.15
C LEU A 105 -9.34 -0.83 -19.20
N ALA A 106 -8.73 -1.94 -18.78
CA ALA A 106 -8.13 -2.91 -19.69
C ALA A 106 -9.19 -3.51 -20.64
N VAL A 107 -10.30 -4.04 -20.11
CA VAL A 107 -11.40 -4.59 -20.92
C VAL A 107 -12.03 -3.52 -21.81
N TYR A 108 -12.17 -2.29 -21.31
CA TYR A 108 -12.68 -1.17 -22.11
C TYR A 108 -11.76 -0.83 -23.30
N SER A 109 -10.43 -0.92 -23.10
CA SER A 109 -9.47 -0.62 -24.15
C SER A 109 -9.58 -1.54 -25.36
N GLU A 110 -9.81 -2.84 -25.13
CA GLU A 110 -10.00 -3.83 -26.20
C GLU A 110 -11.23 -3.52 -27.07
N LYS A 111 -12.28 -2.94 -26.48
CA LYS A 111 -13.52 -2.60 -27.19
C LYS A 111 -13.42 -1.29 -27.97
N VAL A 112 -12.68 -0.31 -27.46
CA VAL A 112 -12.66 1.05 -28.00
C VAL A 112 -11.46 1.33 -28.89
N PHE A 113 -10.36 0.60 -28.70
CA PHE A 113 -9.18 0.65 -29.54
C PHE A 113 -8.88 -0.76 -30.09
N PRO A 114 -9.79 -1.35 -30.90
CA PRO A 114 -9.52 -2.62 -31.55
C PRO A 114 -8.30 -2.48 -32.46
N SER A 115 -7.49 -3.53 -32.52
CA SER A 115 -6.34 -3.61 -33.43
C SER A 115 -6.76 -3.77 -34.88
#